data_AF-A0A8J8SVI4-F1
#
_entry.id   AF-A0A8J8SVI4-F1
#
_cell.length_a   1.000
_cell.length_b   1.000
_cell.length_c   1.000
_cell.angle_alpha   90.00
_cell.angle_beta   90.00
_cell.angle_gamma   90.00
#
_symmetry.space_group_name_H-M   'P 1'
#
loop_
_entity.id
_entity.type
_entity.pdbx_description
1 polymer ?
#
loop_
_entity_poly.entity_id
_entity_poly.type
_entity_poly.pdbx_seq_one_letter_code
_entity_poly.pdbx_strand_id
1 'polypeptide(L)'
;MEDLADRARAFEMFRKSYRKNEALDENRALLKDKYARGKELGNDVNESRNGIKSITGKIEQIRKENAMRGLVDPQTGEVLKTPEEEALQLQVNKLKMKYQEQYNELKELKAEIERIQKLLERSRERMQKDFESWLNVMIRQLGGQSASQQMSSSMGQTSASQAERTFNAGATDAKVNENLQAFYQARDAIYKDLK
;
A
#
# COMPACT_ATOMS: atom_id res chain seq x y z
N MET A 1 -3.05 26.28 27.23
CA MET A 1 -1.87 25.76 26.48
C MET A 1 -1.07 24.76 27.31
N GLU A 2 -1.03 24.89 28.63
CA GLU A 2 -0.29 24.02 29.56
C GLU A 2 -0.84 22.57 29.61
N ASP A 3 -2.17 22.39 29.67
CA ASP A 3 -2.81 21.07 29.72
C ASP A 3 -2.56 20.18 28.48
N LEU A 4 -2.47 20.79 27.28
CA LEU A 4 -2.14 20.04 26.06
C LEU A 4 -0.67 19.58 26.06
N ALA A 5 0.23 20.40 26.59
CA ALA A 5 1.65 20.09 26.68
C ALA A 5 1.92 19.00 27.73
N ASP A 6 1.15 18.98 28.83
CA ASP A 6 1.20 17.90 29.82
C ASP A 6 0.64 16.59 29.27
N ARG A 7 -0.48 16.65 28.52
CA ARG A 7 -1.04 15.46 27.86
C ARG A 7 -0.08 14.86 26.83
N ALA A 8 0.61 15.69 26.05
CA ALA A 8 1.60 15.22 25.07
C ALA A 8 2.80 14.53 25.74
N ARG A 9 3.33 15.10 26.83
CA ARG A 9 4.40 14.48 27.63
C ARG A 9 3.95 13.17 28.28
N ALA A 10 2.73 13.13 28.81
CA ALA A 10 2.14 11.93 29.39
C ALA A 10 1.96 10.81 28.34
N PHE A 11 1.54 11.17 27.12
CA PHE A 11 1.43 10.22 26.02
C PHE A 11 2.78 9.64 25.60
N GLU A 12 3.83 10.47 25.55
CA GLU A 12 5.15 9.99 25.18
C GLU A 12 5.76 9.04 26.23
N MET A 13 5.55 9.32 27.52
CA MET A 13 5.92 8.41 28.61
C MET A 13 5.16 7.08 28.50
N PHE A 14 3.85 7.13 28.26
CA PHE A 14 3.04 5.93 28.04
C PHE A 14 3.52 5.12 26.84
N ARG A 15 3.75 5.78 25.69
CA ARG A 15 4.21 5.14 24.45
C ARG A 15 5.53 4.40 24.63
N LYS A 16 6.51 4.99 25.34
CA LYS A 16 7.81 4.37 25.62
C LYS A 16 7.69 3.09 26.45
N SER A 17 6.70 3.03 27.35
CA SER A 17 6.40 1.85 28.16
C SER A 17 5.46 0.83 27.48
N TYR A 18 4.95 1.13 26.29
CA TYR A 18 3.95 0.30 25.63
C TYR A 18 4.60 -0.97 25.06
N ARG A 19 4.39 -2.11 25.75
CA ARG A 19 4.96 -3.43 25.41
C ARG A 19 4.75 -3.90 23.96
N LYS A 20 3.78 -3.35 23.23
CA LYS A 20 3.50 -3.72 21.83
C LYS A 20 4.14 -2.77 20.82
N ASN A 21 4.96 -1.81 21.25
CA ASN A 21 5.53 -0.81 20.35
C ASN A 21 6.52 -1.42 19.33
N GLU A 22 7.33 -2.40 19.75
CA GLU A 22 8.31 -3.08 18.87
C GLU A 22 7.64 -3.79 17.69
N ALA A 23 6.61 -4.60 17.93
CA ALA A 23 5.85 -5.26 16.86
C ALA A 23 5.18 -4.26 15.89
N LEU A 24 4.84 -3.05 16.35
CA LEU A 24 4.29 -2.01 15.47
C LEU A 24 5.36 -1.37 14.61
N ASP A 25 6.56 -1.17 15.16
CA ASP A 25 7.70 -0.65 14.43
C ASP A 25 8.16 -1.67 13.35
N GLU A 26 8.18 -2.97 13.67
CA GLU A 26 8.41 -4.05 12.70
C GLU A 26 7.36 -4.05 11.57
N ASN A 27 6.07 -3.93 11.90
CA ASN A 27 5.00 -3.89 10.88
C ASN A 27 5.09 -2.64 9.98
N ARG A 28 5.60 -1.51 10.50
CA ARG A 28 5.87 -0.31 9.68
C ARG A 28 7.04 -0.52 8.73
N ALA A 29 8.12 -1.14 9.21
CA ALA A 29 9.25 -1.50 8.36
C ALA A 29 8.83 -2.48 7.25
N LEU A 30 8.09 -3.53 7.61
CA LEU A 30 7.55 -4.50 6.67
C LEU A 30 6.64 -3.83 5.62
N LEU A 31 5.81 -2.88 6.03
CA LEU A 31 4.96 -2.13 5.10
C LEU A 31 5.79 -1.35 4.06
N LYS A 32 6.90 -0.74 4.48
CA LYS A 32 7.82 -0.02 3.60
C LYS A 32 8.49 -0.95 2.59
N ASP A 33 8.96 -2.11 3.04
CA ASP A 33 9.59 -3.11 2.16
C ASP A 33 8.59 -3.64 1.12
N LYS A 34 7.34 -3.87 1.53
CA LYS A 34 6.27 -4.28 0.61
C LYS A 34 5.93 -3.21 -0.42
N TYR A 35 5.99 -1.92 -0.07
CA TYR A 35 5.83 -0.85 -1.05
C TYR A 35 6.98 -0.82 -2.05
N ALA A 36 8.22 -0.97 -1.58
CA ALA A 36 9.38 -1.02 -2.47
C ALA A 36 9.26 -2.18 -3.46
N ARG A 37 8.92 -3.38 -2.95
CA ARG A 37 8.65 -4.56 -3.77
C ARG A 37 7.50 -4.34 -4.75
N GLY A 38 6.42 -3.67 -4.33
CA GLY A 38 5.28 -3.37 -5.19
C GLY A 38 5.63 -2.44 -6.34
N LYS A 39 6.55 -1.50 -6.13
CA LYS A 39 7.08 -0.62 -7.19
C LYS A 39 7.89 -1.42 -8.21
N GLU A 40 8.77 -2.30 -7.74
CA GLU A 40 9.55 -3.20 -8.62
C GLU A 40 8.63 -4.09 -9.45
N LEU A 41 7.67 -4.78 -8.83
CA LEU A 41 6.70 -5.61 -9.54
C LEU A 41 5.87 -4.82 -10.55
N GLY A 42 5.50 -3.58 -10.22
CA GLY A 42 4.80 -2.70 -11.17
C GLY A 42 5.63 -2.44 -12.43
N ASN A 43 6.93 -2.19 -12.27
CA ASN A 43 7.85 -2.01 -13.39
C ASN A 43 8.02 -3.31 -14.19
N ASP A 44 8.21 -4.43 -13.52
CA ASP A 44 8.37 -5.76 -14.10
C ASP A 44 7.16 -6.19 -14.94
N VAL A 45 5.94 -5.97 -14.42
CA VAL A 45 4.68 -6.22 -15.15
C VAL A 45 4.60 -5.36 -16.41
N ASN A 46 4.99 -4.09 -16.30
CA ASN A 46 5.00 -3.18 -17.44
C ASN A 46 6.05 -3.58 -18.49
N GLU A 47 7.23 -4.01 -18.06
CA GLU A 47 8.28 -4.52 -18.95
C GLU A 47 7.81 -5.77 -19.71
N SER A 48 7.25 -6.76 -18.99
CA SER A 48 6.70 -7.97 -19.62
C SER A 48 5.62 -7.63 -20.65
N ARG A 49 4.74 -6.67 -20.33
CA ARG A 49 3.71 -6.19 -21.26
C ARG A 49 4.29 -5.52 -22.50
N ASN A 50 5.26 -4.63 -22.33
CA ASN A 50 5.93 -3.94 -23.43
C ASN A 50 6.71 -4.93 -24.32
N GLY A 51 7.34 -5.93 -23.72
CA GLY A 51 7.98 -7.04 -24.42
C GLY A 51 7.00 -7.81 -25.29
N ILE A 52 5.82 -8.18 -24.75
CA ILE A 52 4.75 -8.83 -25.51
C ILE A 52 4.34 -7.96 -26.71
N LYS A 53 4.09 -6.66 -26.48
CA LYS A 53 3.66 -5.73 -27.53
C LYS A 53 4.72 -5.60 -28.64
N SER A 54 5.98 -5.45 -28.26
CA SER A 54 7.10 -5.32 -29.20
C SER A 54 7.26 -6.58 -30.07
N ILE A 55 7.28 -7.76 -29.46
CA ILE A 55 7.46 -9.01 -30.19
C ILE A 55 6.24 -9.32 -31.06
N THR A 56 5.03 -9.06 -30.57
CA THR A 56 3.80 -9.22 -31.38
C THR A 56 3.85 -8.34 -32.63
N GLY A 57 4.32 -7.09 -32.50
CA GLY A 57 4.52 -6.21 -33.66
C GLY A 57 5.56 -6.74 -34.66
N LYS A 58 6.64 -7.38 -34.17
CA LYS A 58 7.63 -8.06 -35.05
C LYS A 58 7.02 -9.24 -35.80
N ILE A 59 6.21 -10.06 -35.12
CA ILE A 59 5.48 -11.17 -35.75
C ILE A 59 4.56 -10.65 -36.87
N GLU A 60 3.80 -9.58 -36.61
CA GLU A 60 2.94 -8.96 -37.63
C GLU A 60 3.74 -8.43 -38.83
N GLN A 61 4.91 -7.83 -38.58
CA GLN A 61 5.80 -7.35 -39.65
C GLN A 61 6.32 -8.51 -40.51
N ILE A 62 6.79 -9.60 -39.90
CA ILE A 62 7.23 -10.80 -40.61
C ILE A 62 6.10 -11.38 -41.47
N ARG A 63 4.88 -11.47 -40.93
CA ARG A 63 3.71 -11.94 -41.69
C ARG A 63 3.42 -11.06 -42.91
N LYS A 64 3.50 -9.73 -42.78
CA LYS A 64 3.32 -8.80 -43.89
C LYS A 64 4.41 -8.99 -44.96
N GLU A 65 5.67 -9.12 -44.55
CA GLU A 65 6.79 -9.33 -45.47
C GLU A 65 6.68 -10.66 -46.22
N ASN A 66 6.27 -11.73 -45.55
CA ASN A 66 6.06 -13.03 -46.17
C ASN A 66 4.89 -13.02 -47.16
N ALA A 67 3.79 -12.32 -46.83
CA ALA A 67 2.68 -12.10 -47.75
C ALA A 67 3.13 -11.37 -49.03
N MET A 68 3.94 -10.30 -48.89
CA MET A 68 4.49 -9.56 -50.03
C MET A 68 5.44 -10.41 -50.90
N ARG A 69 6.14 -11.37 -50.30
CA ARG A 69 7.02 -12.32 -51.02
C ARG A 69 6.25 -13.48 -51.67
N GLY A 70 4.94 -13.56 -51.50
CA GLY A 70 4.12 -14.66 -52.02
C GLY A 70 4.34 -15.99 -51.28
N LEU A 71 4.90 -15.97 -50.07
CA LEU A 71 5.06 -17.15 -49.22
C LEU A 71 3.73 -17.53 -48.58
N VAL A 72 2.84 -18.06 -49.40
CA VAL A 72 1.45 -18.35 -49.05
C VAL A 72 1.15 -19.83 -49.31
N ASP A 73 0.46 -20.44 -48.35
CA ASP A 73 -0.35 -21.64 -48.40
C ASP A 73 -1.00 -21.92 -49.77
N PRO A 74 -0.51 -22.78 -50.68
CA PRO A 74 -1.20 -23.04 -51.94
C PRO A 74 -2.59 -23.69 -51.76
N GLN A 75 -2.83 -24.40 -50.66
CA GLN A 75 -4.13 -25.00 -50.31
C GLN A 75 -4.98 -24.08 -49.43
N THR A 76 -4.36 -23.38 -48.48
CA THR A 76 -5.09 -22.61 -47.47
C THR A 76 -5.21 -21.11 -47.78
N GLY A 77 -4.34 -20.58 -48.64
CA GLY A 77 -4.23 -19.14 -48.90
C GLY A 77 -3.63 -18.36 -47.73
N GLU A 78 -3.15 -19.01 -46.67
CA GLU A 78 -2.58 -18.35 -45.49
C GLU A 78 -1.08 -18.11 -45.63
N VAL A 79 -0.56 -17.04 -45.03
CA VAL A 79 0.89 -16.79 -45.00
C VAL A 79 1.60 -17.92 -44.26
N LEU A 80 2.62 -18.50 -44.90
CA LEU A 80 3.41 -19.57 -44.31
C LEU A 80 4.13 -19.07 -43.05
N LYS A 81 3.94 -19.79 -41.94
CA LYS A 81 4.66 -19.54 -40.68
C LYS A 81 6.12 -19.96 -40.85
N THR A 82 7.01 -19.02 -40.61
CA THR A 82 8.45 -19.27 -40.67
C THR A 82 8.97 -19.77 -39.32
N PRO A 83 10.08 -20.54 -39.29
CA PRO A 83 10.72 -20.92 -38.03
C PRO A 83 11.07 -19.72 -37.13
N GLU A 84 11.38 -18.57 -37.73
CA GLU A 84 11.59 -17.31 -37.01
C GLU A 84 10.33 -16.82 -36.30
N GLU A 85 9.17 -16.84 -36.98
CA GLU A 85 7.89 -16.49 -36.37
C GLU A 85 7.52 -17.42 -35.22
N GLU A 86 7.73 -18.73 -35.38
CA GLU A 86 7.46 -19.72 -34.34
C GLU A 86 8.29 -19.49 -33.08
N ALA A 87 9.58 -19.16 -33.24
CA ALA A 87 10.47 -18.82 -32.14
C ALA A 87 9.99 -17.56 -31.39
N LEU A 88 9.56 -16.53 -32.11
CA LEU A 88 9.00 -15.31 -31.51
C LEU A 88 7.66 -15.59 -30.81
N GLN A 89 6.81 -16.45 -31.37
CA GLN A 89 5.54 -16.85 -30.76
C GLN A 89 5.77 -17.59 -29.44
N LEU A 90 6.79 -18.46 -29.38
CA LEU A 90 7.21 -19.12 -28.13
C LEU A 90 7.69 -18.11 -27.10
N GLN A 91 8.45 -17.09 -27.51
CA GLN A 91 8.90 -16.01 -26.63
C GLN A 91 7.73 -15.18 -26.07
N VAL A 92 6.73 -14.87 -26.90
CA VAL A 92 5.48 -14.21 -26.46
C VAL A 92 4.76 -15.06 -25.41
N ASN A 93 4.64 -16.36 -25.62
CA ASN A 93 3.98 -17.25 -24.66
C ASN A 93 4.73 -17.29 -23.32
N LYS A 94 6.06 -17.34 -23.32
CA LYS A 94 6.88 -17.24 -22.11
C LYS A 94 6.66 -15.92 -21.38
N LEU A 95 6.63 -14.79 -22.10
CA LEU A 95 6.37 -13.48 -21.49
C LEU A 95 4.94 -13.35 -20.95
N LYS A 96 3.94 -13.97 -21.59
CA LYS A 96 2.56 -14.03 -21.09
C LYS A 96 2.48 -14.78 -19.76
N MET A 97 3.17 -15.90 -19.62
CA MET A 97 3.24 -16.64 -18.35
C MET A 97 3.90 -15.79 -17.26
N LYS A 98 5.07 -15.19 -17.57
CA LYS A 98 5.77 -14.29 -16.66
C LYS A 98 4.90 -13.09 -16.22
N TYR A 99 4.22 -12.44 -17.17
CA TYR A 99 3.28 -11.35 -16.88
C TYR A 99 2.17 -11.80 -15.92
N GLN A 100 1.58 -12.98 -16.16
CA GLN A 100 0.49 -13.50 -15.34
C GLN A 100 0.96 -13.78 -13.90
N GLU A 101 2.13 -14.38 -13.74
CA GLU A 101 2.75 -14.63 -12.43
C GLU A 101 3.01 -13.32 -11.67
N GLN A 102 3.67 -12.37 -12.32
CA GLN A 102 4.00 -11.06 -11.73
C GLN A 102 2.74 -10.26 -11.38
N TYR A 103 1.71 -10.30 -12.24
CA TYR A 103 0.45 -9.62 -11.98
C TYR A 103 -0.29 -10.23 -10.78
N ASN A 104 -0.28 -11.56 -10.65
CA ASN A 104 -0.85 -12.25 -9.49
C ASN A 104 -0.10 -11.89 -8.20
N GLU A 105 1.23 -11.93 -8.20
CA GLU A 105 2.05 -11.51 -7.06
C GLU A 105 1.76 -10.04 -6.67
N LEU A 106 1.63 -9.14 -7.65
CA LEU A 106 1.29 -7.73 -7.41
C LEU A 106 -0.09 -7.58 -6.74
N LYS A 107 -1.07 -8.40 -7.14
CA LYS A 107 -2.41 -8.40 -6.56
C LYS A 107 -2.41 -8.90 -5.11
N GLU A 108 -1.67 -9.97 -4.83
CA GLU A 108 -1.52 -10.51 -3.47
C GLU A 108 -0.80 -9.52 -2.56
N LEU A 109 0.29 -8.93 -3.04
CA LEU A 109 1.05 -7.91 -2.31
C LEU A 109 0.19 -6.71 -1.94
N LYS A 110 -0.68 -6.26 -2.86
CA LYS A 110 -1.65 -5.20 -2.57
C LYS A 110 -2.58 -5.58 -1.42
N ALA A 111 -3.15 -6.78 -1.43
CA ALA A 111 -4.03 -7.25 -0.36
C ALA A 111 -3.30 -7.32 1.00
N GLU A 112 -2.03 -7.70 0.99
CA GLU A 112 -1.21 -7.75 2.19
C GLU A 112 -0.89 -6.36 2.75
N ILE A 113 -0.56 -5.39 1.88
CA ILE A 113 -0.39 -3.98 2.24
C ILE A 113 -1.67 -3.46 2.93
N GLU A 114 -2.84 -3.69 2.34
CA GLU A 114 -4.13 -3.26 2.91
C GLU A 114 -4.37 -3.91 4.29
N ARG A 115 -4.02 -5.19 4.45
CA ARG A 115 -4.13 -5.90 5.72
C ARG A 115 -3.23 -5.28 6.79
N ILE A 116 -1.97 -4.98 6.48
CA ILE A 116 -1.01 -4.39 7.42
C ILE A 116 -1.44 -2.97 7.79
N GLN A 117 -1.89 -2.16 6.83
CA GLN A 117 -2.43 -0.83 7.11
C GLN A 117 -3.60 -0.88 8.09
N LYS A 118 -4.58 -1.77 7.86
CA LYS A 118 -5.71 -1.97 8.78
C LYS A 118 -5.26 -2.41 10.17
N LEU A 119 -4.23 -3.25 10.26
CA LEU A 119 -3.67 -3.69 11.55
C LEU A 119 -3.03 -2.52 12.30
N LEU A 120 -2.22 -1.71 11.61
CA LEU A 120 -1.58 -0.53 12.19
C LEU A 120 -2.62 0.50 12.66
N GLU A 121 -3.68 0.72 11.88
CA GLU A 121 -4.77 1.62 12.26
C GLU A 121 -5.50 1.15 13.53
N ARG A 122 -5.93 -0.11 13.57
CA ARG A 122 -6.58 -0.68 14.76
C ARG A 122 -5.67 -0.63 15.98
N SER A 123 -4.36 -0.85 15.80
CA SER A 123 -3.43 -0.77 16.92
C SER A 123 -3.22 0.66 17.40
N ARG A 124 -3.26 1.65 16.50
CA ARG A 124 -3.24 3.07 16.85
C ARG A 124 -4.46 3.45 17.69
N GLU A 125 -5.65 3.09 17.24
CA GLU A 125 -6.90 3.34 17.98
C GLU A 125 -6.88 2.69 19.37
N ARG A 126 -6.38 1.44 19.45
CA ARG A 126 -6.26 0.73 20.72
C ARG A 126 -5.28 1.43 21.66
N MET A 127 -4.11 1.85 21.17
CA MET A 127 -3.13 2.59 21.97
C MET A 127 -3.69 3.90 22.52
N GLN A 128 -4.52 4.62 21.75
CA GLN A 128 -5.19 5.83 22.22
C GLN A 128 -6.18 5.54 23.34
N LYS A 129 -7.02 4.51 23.20
CA LYS A 129 -7.95 4.08 24.25
C LYS A 129 -7.23 3.63 25.52
N ASP A 130 -6.15 2.87 25.36
CA ASP A 130 -5.32 2.42 26.47
C ASP A 130 -4.67 3.62 27.18
N PHE A 131 -4.20 4.62 26.42
CA PHE A 131 -3.67 5.87 26.98
C PHE A 131 -4.73 6.65 27.76
N GLU A 132 -5.94 6.79 27.24
CA GLU A 132 -7.03 7.48 27.95
C GLU A 132 -7.41 6.77 29.24
N SER A 133 -7.47 5.43 29.21
CA SER A 133 -7.70 4.62 30.41
C SER A 133 -6.60 4.81 31.44
N TRP A 134 -5.34 4.71 31.01
CA TRP A 134 -4.17 4.92 31.87
C TRP A 134 -4.13 6.33 32.46
N LEU A 135 -4.37 7.36 31.66
CA LEU A 135 -4.39 8.75 32.10
C LEU A 135 -5.50 9.00 33.14
N ASN A 136 -6.69 8.44 32.93
CA ASN A 136 -7.79 8.52 33.89
C ASN A 136 -7.44 7.86 35.23
N VAL A 137 -6.75 6.72 35.21
CA VAL A 137 -6.25 6.07 36.43
C VAL A 137 -5.22 6.96 37.13
N MET A 138 -4.28 7.53 36.38
CA MET A 138 -3.24 8.42 36.91
C MET A 138 -3.83 9.68 37.56
N ILE A 139 -4.82 10.31 36.91
CA ILE A 139 -5.54 11.48 37.46
C ILE A 139 -6.30 11.11 38.74
N ARG A 140 -6.95 9.93 38.78
CA ARG A 140 -7.63 9.45 40.01
C ARG A 140 -6.65 9.17 41.14
N GLN A 141 -5.47 8.65 40.84
CA GLN A 141 -4.42 8.39 41.84
C GLN A 141 -3.79 9.69 42.36
N LEU A 142 -3.56 10.70 41.51
CA LEU A 142 -3.11 12.02 41.95
C LEU A 142 -4.20 12.79 42.71
N GLY A 143 -5.46 12.74 42.26
CA GLY A 143 -6.59 13.37 42.93
C GLY A 143 -7.01 12.68 44.23
N GLY A 144 -6.62 11.41 44.42
CA GLY A 144 -6.86 10.63 45.64
C GLY A 144 -6.01 11.02 46.85
N GLN A 145 -5.02 11.91 46.69
CA GLN A 145 -4.27 12.49 47.81
C GLN A 145 -4.83 13.83 48.33
N SER A 146 -5.93 14.35 47.78
CA SER A 146 -6.54 15.60 48.26
C SER A 146 -8.03 15.51 48.58
N ALA A 147 -8.64 14.33 48.57
CA ALA A 147 -10.06 14.18 48.85
C ALA A 147 -10.33 13.71 50.29
N SER A 148 -10.04 14.56 51.26
CA SER A 148 -10.68 14.52 52.56
C SER A 148 -11.04 15.92 53.07
N GLN A 149 -11.75 16.73 52.28
CA GLN A 149 -12.76 17.64 52.82
C GLN A 149 -13.67 18.26 51.73
N GLN A 150 -14.97 18.02 51.89
CA GLN A 150 -16.10 18.92 51.60
C GLN A 150 -16.52 19.31 50.17
N MET A 151 -17.69 18.72 49.83
CA MET A 151 -18.95 19.36 49.43
C MET A 151 -19.23 19.74 47.96
N SER A 152 -20.26 19.05 47.46
CA SER A 152 -21.37 19.49 46.62
C SER A 152 -21.21 20.78 45.80
N SER A 153 -21.38 20.67 44.48
CA SER A 153 -22.60 21.10 43.79
C SER A 153 -22.39 21.15 42.28
N SER A 154 -23.52 21.10 41.57
CA SER A 154 -23.69 21.54 40.18
C SER A 154 -23.38 20.52 39.08
N MET A 155 -24.42 19.73 38.83
CA MET A 155 -24.72 19.10 37.55
C MET A 155 -24.92 20.20 36.49
N GLY A 156 -23.95 20.35 35.59
CA GLY A 156 -24.03 21.25 34.43
C GLY A 156 -23.64 20.51 33.16
N GLN A 157 -24.63 20.11 32.37
CA GLN A 157 -24.46 19.70 30.98
C GLN A 157 -23.80 20.84 30.20
N THR A 158 -22.68 20.57 29.53
CA THR A 158 -22.26 21.37 28.37
C THR A 158 -21.66 20.46 27.32
N SER A 159 -22.24 20.58 26.13
CA SER A 159 -21.91 19.93 24.88
C SER A 159 -20.46 20.18 24.48
N ALA A 160 -19.68 19.12 24.25
CA ALA A 160 -18.35 19.21 23.64
C ALA A 160 -18.44 18.81 22.17
N SER A 161 -19.03 19.70 21.38
CA SER A 161 -18.73 19.85 19.95
C SER A 161 -17.56 20.82 19.86
N GLN A 162 -16.56 20.53 19.02
CA GLN A 162 -15.35 21.34 18.75
C GLN A 162 -14.16 21.11 19.70
N ALA A 163 -13.42 20.03 19.42
CA ALA A 163 -11.96 20.01 19.56
C ALA A 163 -11.38 19.28 18.35
N GLU A 164 -11.57 19.89 17.19
CA GLU A 164 -10.89 19.50 15.96
C GLU A 164 -9.50 20.16 15.92
N ARG A 165 -8.49 19.36 15.57
CA ARG A 165 -7.20 19.73 14.96
C ARG A 165 -6.12 20.30 15.89
N THR A 166 -5.20 19.42 16.28
CA THR A 166 -3.85 19.34 15.66
C THR A 166 -3.02 18.28 16.39
N PHE A 167 -3.13 17.02 15.96
CA PHE A 167 -1.96 16.14 16.04
C PHE A 167 -1.80 15.54 14.65
N ASN A 168 -0.78 16.03 13.95
CA ASN A 168 -0.52 15.74 12.55
C ASN A 168 -0.09 14.28 12.42
N ALA A 169 -1.07 13.40 12.21
CA ALA A 169 -0.88 11.99 11.86
C ALA A 169 -0.24 11.81 10.46
N GLY A 170 0.04 12.90 9.73
CA GLY A 170 0.73 12.91 8.45
C GLY A 170 2.20 12.49 8.50
N ALA A 171 2.77 12.26 9.69
CA ALA A 171 4.10 11.64 9.83
C ALA A 171 4.05 10.10 9.83
N THR A 172 3.09 9.49 9.12
CA THR A 172 3.41 8.21 8.47
C THR A 172 4.41 8.57 7.37
N ASP A 173 5.69 8.54 7.75
CA ASP A 173 6.91 8.69 6.95
C ASP A 173 6.60 9.10 5.51
N ALA A 174 6.75 10.38 5.16
CA ALA A 174 6.30 10.94 3.87
C ALA A 174 6.70 10.09 2.64
N LYS A 175 7.80 9.32 2.77
CA LYS A 175 8.26 8.30 1.81
C LYS A 175 7.31 7.13 1.61
N VAL A 176 6.65 6.63 2.66
CA VAL A 176 5.62 5.59 2.58
C VAL A 176 4.40 6.10 1.80
N ASN A 177 4.00 7.35 2.01
CA ASN A 177 2.90 7.98 1.26
C ASN A 177 3.28 8.28 -0.20
N GLU A 178 4.52 8.72 -0.46
CA GLU A 178 5.08 8.89 -1.80
C GLU A 178 5.14 7.55 -2.56
N ASN A 179 5.59 6.47 -1.90
CA ASN A 179 5.62 5.14 -2.51
C ASN A 179 4.22 4.60 -2.81
N LEU A 180 3.23 4.92 -1.97
CA LEU A 180 1.83 4.58 -2.21
C LEU A 180 1.27 5.32 -3.44
N GLN A 181 1.60 6.59 -3.60
CA GLN A 181 1.22 7.37 -4.78
C GLN A 181 1.88 6.81 -6.05
N ALA A 182 3.17 6.48 -5.99
CA ALA A 182 3.88 5.86 -7.10
C ALA A 182 3.26 4.52 -7.51
N PHE A 183 2.82 3.71 -6.53
CA PHE A 183 2.11 2.45 -6.79
C PHE A 183 0.79 2.67 -7.54
N TYR A 184 -0.05 3.63 -7.10
CA TYR A 184 -1.31 3.92 -7.80
C TYR A 184 -1.09 4.48 -9.21
N GLN A 185 -0.06 5.29 -9.41
CA GLN A 185 0.31 5.77 -10.74
C GLN A 185 0.74 4.64 -11.67
N ALA A 186 1.59 3.71 -11.19
CA ALA A 186 2.02 2.56 -11.96
C ALA A 186 0.83 1.64 -12.32
N ARG A 187 -0.06 1.39 -11.36
CA ARG A 187 -1.31 0.66 -11.59
C ARG A 187 -2.18 1.32 -12.66
N ASP A 188 -2.41 2.63 -12.55
CA ASP A 188 -3.33 3.34 -13.44
C ASP A 188 -2.76 3.49 -14.86
N ALA A 189 -1.43 3.58 -15.00
CA ALA A 189 -0.76 3.48 -16.29
C ALA A 189 -1.04 2.12 -16.97
N ILE A 190 -1.01 1.03 -16.19
CA ILE A 190 -1.34 -0.31 -16.71
C ILE A 190 -2.78 -0.35 -17.26
N TYR A 191 -3.75 0.22 -16.54
CA TYR A 191 -5.16 0.21 -16.99
C TYR A 191 -5.46 1.16 -18.16
N LYS A 192 -4.72 2.26 -18.33
CA LYS A 192 -4.91 3.19 -19.45
C LYS A 192 -4.52 2.58 -20.80
N ASP A 193 -3.43 1.82 -20.85
CA ASP A 193 -2.94 1.21 -22.10
C ASP A 193 -3.72 -0.05 -22.53
N LEU A 194 -4.83 -0.35 -21.86
CA LEU A 194 -5.73 -1.50 -22.11
C LEU A 194 -7.02 -1.09 -22.84
N LYS A 195 -7.19 0.19 -23.17
CA LYS A 195 -8.25 0.74 -24.03
C LYS A 195 -7.66 1.30 -25.31
#